data_AF-A0A5H2Q834-F1
#
_entry.id   AF-A0A5H2Q834-F1
#
_cell.length_a   1.000
_cell.length_b   1.000
_cell.length_c   1.000
_cell.angle_alpha   90.00
_cell.angle_beta   90.00
_cell.angle_gamma   90.00
#
_symmetry.space_group_name_H-M   'P 1'
#
loop_
_entity.id
_entity.type
_entity.pdbx_description
1 polymer ?
#
loop_
_entity_poly.entity_id
_entity_poly.type
_entity_poly.pdbx_seq_one_letter_code
_entity_poly.pdbx_strand_id
1 'polypeptide(L)'
;GVEGHIDDHNFFGQGYRARLAAGFGRHAVLNYTFSVEDPYFLGSPISAGFDLQKTHLEDGSLDINDESAAVRMIVPITESISTSFKYDLRFLQYGAISEKEKIPSIYTTLIEHGKFSSHSISQSIIYNTLDNPIVPR
;
A
#
# COMPACT_ATOMS: atom_id res chain seq x y z
N GLY A 1 -2.42 -17.84 -6.31
CA GLY A 1 -2.95 -16.58 -6.84
C GLY A 1 -2.26 -16.27 -8.15
N VAL A 2 -2.71 -15.22 -8.83
CA VAL A 2 -2.08 -14.64 -10.02
C VAL A 2 -1.89 -13.15 -9.74
N GLU A 3 -0.73 -12.62 -10.05
CA GLU A 3 -0.41 -11.20 -9.86
C GLU A 3 0.18 -10.64 -11.16
N GLY A 4 -0.13 -9.39 -11.46
CA GLY A 4 0.38 -8.67 -12.63
C GLY A 4 0.60 -7.20 -12.30
N HIS A 5 1.56 -6.58 -12.98
CA HIS A 5 1.85 -5.16 -12.82
C HIS A 5 2.39 -4.55 -14.11
N ILE A 6 2.30 -3.24 -14.19
CA ILE A 6 2.86 -2.40 -15.24
C ILE A 6 3.60 -1.25 -14.54
N ASP A 7 4.86 -1.05 -14.92
CA ASP A 7 5.72 0.02 -14.41
C ASP A 7 6.12 0.96 -15.56
N ASP A 8 6.00 2.26 -15.33
CA ASP A 8 6.57 3.32 -16.15
C ASP A 8 7.59 4.10 -15.32
N HIS A 9 8.81 4.24 -15.83
CA HIS A 9 9.91 4.91 -15.13
C HIS A 9 10.15 6.35 -15.59
N ASN A 10 9.40 6.81 -16.59
CA ASN A 10 9.44 8.17 -17.09
C ASN A 10 8.02 8.63 -17.43
N PHE A 11 7.14 8.54 -16.44
CA PHE A 11 5.72 8.81 -16.59
C PHE A 11 5.51 10.25 -17.11
N PHE A 12 4.80 10.35 -18.23
CA PHE A 12 4.63 11.59 -19.01
C PHE A 12 5.90 12.30 -19.48
N GLY A 13 7.05 11.61 -19.50
CA GLY A 13 8.33 12.22 -19.88
C GLY A 13 8.94 13.14 -18.82
N GLN A 14 8.43 13.12 -17.60
CA GLN A 14 8.78 14.07 -16.53
C GLN A 14 9.70 13.47 -15.46
N GLY A 15 10.18 12.23 -15.64
CA GLY A 15 11.07 11.56 -14.68
C GLY A 15 10.37 10.91 -13.48
N TYR A 16 9.04 11.00 -13.39
CA TYR A 16 8.24 10.27 -12.40
C TYR A 16 8.24 8.77 -12.69
N ARG A 17 8.12 7.97 -11.64
CA ARG A 17 7.82 6.55 -11.72
C ARG A 17 6.37 6.33 -11.38
N ALA A 18 5.65 5.57 -12.19
CA ALA A 18 4.27 5.16 -11.93
C ALA A 18 4.16 3.64 -12.02
N ARG A 19 3.40 3.06 -11.11
CA ARG A 19 3.13 1.62 -11.05
C ARG A 19 1.66 1.37 -10.89
N LEU A 20 1.13 0.45 -11.69
CA LEU A 20 -0.20 -0.12 -11.52
C LEU A 20 -0.05 -1.63 -11.35
N ALA A 21 -0.59 -2.17 -10.26
CA ALA A 21 -0.55 -3.60 -9.96
C ALA A 21 -1.93 -4.12 -9.58
N ALA A 22 -2.21 -5.35 -9.98
CA ALA A 22 -3.41 -6.09 -9.58
C ALA A 22 -3.06 -7.53 -9.26
N GLY A 23 -3.71 -8.10 -8.25
CA GLY A 23 -3.46 -9.45 -7.78
C GLY A 23 -4.73 -10.15 -7.35
N PHE A 24 -4.83 -11.44 -7.64
CA PHE A 24 -5.88 -12.33 -7.17
C PHE A 24 -5.26 -13.46 -6.35
N GLY A 25 -5.62 -13.56 -5.07
CA GLY A 25 -5.12 -14.54 -4.13
C GLY A 25 -5.94 -15.84 -4.07
N ARG A 26 -5.60 -16.72 -3.13
CA ARG A 26 -6.52 -17.79 -2.70
C ARG A 26 -7.58 -17.17 -1.78
N HIS A 27 -8.78 -17.76 -1.74
CA HIS A 27 -9.92 -17.26 -0.94
C HIS A 27 -10.44 -15.88 -1.39
N ALA A 28 -10.60 -15.72 -2.71
CA ALA A 28 -11.21 -14.53 -3.32
C ALA A 28 -10.59 -13.17 -2.92
N VAL A 29 -9.33 -13.15 -2.51
CA VAL A 29 -8.59 -11.91 -2.26
C VAL A 29 -8.31 -11.21 -3.58
N LEU A 30 -8.73 -9.95 -3.72
CA LEU A 30 -8.47 -9.07 -4.85
C LEU A 30 -7.72 -7.84 -4.38
N ASN A 31 -6.51 -7.62 -4.90
CA ASN A 31 -5.67 -6.48 -4.57
C ASN A 31 -5.47 -5.60 -5.79
N TYR A 32 -5.58 -4.29 -5.61
CA TYR A 32 -5.27 -3.27 -6.61
C TYR A 32 -4.36 -2.23 -5.96
N THR A 33 -3.31 -1.83 -6.66
CA THR A 33 -2.36 -0.83 -6.18
C THR A 33 -1.98 0.10 -7.31
N PHE A 34 -2.04 1.40 -7.03
CA PHE A 34 -1.52 2.44 -7.88
C PHE A 34 -0.54 3.29 -7.08
N SER A 35 0.65 3.50 -7.63
CA SER A 35 1.73 4.22 -6.95
C SER A 35 2.38 5.20 -7.91
N VAL A 36 2.69 6.40 -7.45
CA VAL A 36 3.51 7.37 -8.18
C VAL A 36 4.62 7.87 -7.28
N GLU A 37 5.80 8.07 -7.84
CA GLU A 37 7.00 8.53 -7.15
C GLU A 37 7.77 9.54 -8.00
N ASP A 38 8.11 10.66 -7.38
CA ASP A 38 9.16 11.58 -7.82
C ASP A 38 10.47 11.17 -7.16
N PRO A 39 11.43 10.60 -7.90
CA PRO A 39 12.71 10.20 -7.33
C PRO A 39 13.60 11.39 -6.94
N TYR A 40 13.37 12.58 -7.51
CA TYR A 40 14.14 13.80 -7.29
C TYR A 40 13.22 14.97 -6.92
N PHE A 41 12.44 14.77 -5.87
CA PHE A 41 11.45 15.73 -5.41
C PHE A 41 12.10 17.10 -5.14
N LEU A 42 11.51 18.13 -5.74
CA LEU A 42 12.00 19.52 -5.71
C LEU A 42 13.45 19.68 -6.22
N GLY A 43 13.92 18.80 -7.11
CA GLY A 43 15.26 18.84 -7.66
C GLY A 43 16.36 18.42 -6.67
N SER A 44 15.97 17.78 -5.58
CA SER A 44 16.86 17.31 -4.52
C SER A 44 16.99 15.78 -4.57
N PRO A 45 17.96 15.15 -3.88
CA PRO A 45 18.05 13.70 -3.80
C PRO A 45 16.96 13.06 -2.91
N ILE A 46 15.91 13.81 -2.57
CA ILE A 46 14.76 13.32 -1.82
C ILE A 46 13.80 12.66 -2.80
N SER A 47 13.33 11.46 -2.47
CA SER A 47 12.22 10.84 -3.22
C SER A 47 10.92 11.06 -2.47
N ALA A 48 9.85 11.44 -3.17
CA ALA A 48 8.52 11.59 -2.60
C ALA A 48 7.50 10.83 -3.46
N GLY A 49 6.51 10.20 -2.83
CA GLY A 49 5.52 9.43 -3.56
C GLY A 49 4.20 9.32 -2.84
N PHE A 50 3.20 8.85 -3.57
CA PHE A 50 1.92 8.48 -3.01
C PHE A 50 1.49 7.10 -3.50
N ASP A 51 0.69 6.43 -2.69
CA ASP A 51 0.10 5.13 -2.98
C ASP A 51 -1.40 5.18 -2.76
N LEU A 52 -2.14 4.50 -3.63
CA LEU A 52 -3.53 4.14 -3.43
C LEU A 52 -3.63 2.63 -3.53
N GLN A 53 -4.23 2.01 -2.53
CA GLN A 53 -4.41 0.56 -2.48
C GLN A 53 -5.85 0.23 -2.14
N LYS A 54 -6.34 -0.85 -2.75
CA LYS A 54 -7.63 -1.43 -2.43
C LYS A 54 -7.49 -2.94 -2.38
N THR A 55 -7.92 -3.51 -1.27
CA THR A 55 -7.98 -4.95 -1.04
C THR A 55 -9.41 -5.32 -0.71
N HIS A 56 -9.91 -6.33 -1.42
CA HIS A 56 -11.17 -6.98 -1.12
C HIS A 56 -10.88 -8.43 -0.76
N LEU A 57 -11.51 -8.93 0.30
CA LEU A 57 -11.34 -10.28 0.81
C LEU A 57 -12.71 -10.83 1.19
N GLU A 58 -13.05 -11.99 0.66
CA GLU A 58 -14.18 -12.79 1.12
C GLU A 58 -13.66 -13.87 2.07
N ASP A 59 -14.13 -13.87 3.32
CA ASP A 59 -13.79 -14.90 4.31
C ASP A 59 -15.06 -15.52 4.90
N GLY A 60 -15.40 -16.71 4.39
CA GLY A 60 -16.63 -17.41 4.76
C GLY A 60 -17.87 -16.62 4.34
N SER A 61 -18.57 -16.04 5.31
CA SER A 61 -19.78 -15.23 5.12
C SER A 61 -19.51 -13.72 5.14
N LEU A 62 -18.25 -13.32 5.33
CA LEU A 62 -17.83 -11.93 5.51
C LEU A 62 -17.20 -11.38 4.23
N ASP A 63 -17.60 -10.16 3.90
CA ASP A 63 -16.95 -9.33 2.89
C ASP A 63 -16.11 -8.26 3.63
N ILE A 64 -14.82 -8.17 3.32
CA ILE A 64 -13.91 -7.18 3.91
C ILE A 64 -13.35 -6.32 2.79
N ASN A 65 -13.64 -5.02 2.85
CA ASN A 65 -13.10 -4.02 1.95
C ASN A 65 -12.13 -3.10 2.71
N ASP A 66 -10.89 -3.03 2.22
CA ASP A 66 -9.80 -2.24 2.79
C ASP A 66 -9.25 -1.29 1.73
N GLU A 67 -9.36 0.00 1.98
CA GLU A 67 -8.90 1.07 1.08
C GLU A 67 -7.85 1.89 1.82
N SER A 68 -6.67 2.08 1.22
CA SER A 68 -5.65 2.92 1.82
C SER A 68 -5.08 3.92 0.83
N ALA A 69 -4.71 5.08 1.37
CA ALA A 69 -3.97 6.11 0.69
C ALA A 69 -2.76 6.46 1.55
N ALA A 70 -1.60 6.57 0.93
CA ALA A 70 -0.38 6.93 1.63
C ALA A 70 0.38 8.02 0.89
N VAL A 71 1.09 8.84 1.66
CA VAL A 71 2.16 9.69 1.15
C VAL A 71 3.45 9.31 1.86
N ARG A 72 4.55 9.27 1.10
CA ARG A 72 5.85 8.85 1.59
C ARG A 72 6.96 9.76 1.08
N MET A 73 8.02 9.86 1.88
CA MET A 73 9.22 10.61 1.54
C MET A 73 10.44 9.83 2.04
N ILE A 74 11.51 9.82 1.25
CA ILE A 74 12.78 9.20 1.56
C ILE A 74 13.86 10.26 1.40
N VAL A 75 14.60 10.52 2.48
CA VAL A 75 15.63 11.56 2.55
C VAL A 75 16.98 10.87 2.80
N PRO A 76 17.92 10.97 1.85
CA PRO A 76 19.31 10.59 2.09
C PRO A 76 19.94 11.54 3.10
N ILE A 77 20.57 10.98 4.13
CA ILE A 77 21.28 11.73 5.16
C ILE A 77 22.79 11.67 4.89
N THR A 78 23.28 10.48 4.52
CA THR A 78 24.66 10.23 4.08
C THR A 78 24.64 9.25 2.90
N GLU A 79 25.82 8.89 2.39
CA GLU A 79 25.97 7.86 1.35
C GLU A 79 25.43 6.48 1.76
N SER A 80 25.37 6.20 3.06
CA SER A 80 24.94 4.89 3.60
C SER A 80 23.72 4.97 4.52
N ILE A 81 23.24 6.17 4.84
CA ILE A 81 22.10 6.38 5.74
C ILE A 81 21.01 7.15 5.02
N SER A 82 19.81 6.62 5.03
CA SER A 82 18.59 7.31 4.59
C SER A 82 17.53 7.22 5.69
N THR A 83 16.63 8.20 5.74
CA THR A 83 15.43 8.11 6.56
C THR A 83 14.19 8.15 5.67
N SER A 84 13.15 7.43 6.05
CA SER A 84 11.86 7.48 5.38
C SER A 84 10.78 7.90 6.36
N PHE A 85 9.82 8.64 5.84
CA PHE A 85 8.61 9.05 6.53
C PHE A 85 7.42 8.65 5.68
N LYS A 86 6.39 8.11 6.32
CA LYS A 86 5.15 7.71 5.66
C LYS A 86 3.96 8.08 6.51
N TYR A 87 2.95 8.66 5.87
CA TYR A 87 1.63 8.83 6.45
C TYR A 87 0.65 7.95 5.68
N ASP A 88 -0.09 7.13 6.41
CA ASP A 88 -1.09 6.22 5.88
C ASP A 88 -2.46 6.60 6.43
N LEU A 89 -3.42 6.72 5.51
CA LEU A 89 -4.84 6.79 5.78
C LEU A 89 -5.47 5.49 5.30
N ARG A 90 -6.07 4.73 6.20
CA ARG A 90 -6.70 3.45 5.89
C ARG A 90 -8.16 3.48 6.27
N PHE A 91 -8.99 2.88 5.44
CA PHE A 91 -10.40 2.67 5.71
C PHE A 91 -10.76 1.21 5.57
N LEU A 92 -11.30 0.63 6.64
CA LEU A 92 -11.70 -0.76 6.70
C LEU A 92 -13.21 -0.85 6.86
N GLN A 93 -13.87 -1.67 6.06
CA GLN A 93 -15.30 -1.92 6.13
C GLN A 93 -15.58 -3.41 6.11
N TYR A 94 -16.48 -3.83 7.00
CA TYR A 94 -17.01 -5.19 7.03
C TYR A 94 -18.41 -5.20 6.40
N GLY A 95 -18.69 -6.23 5.63
CA GLY A 95 -19.97 -6.52 4.99
C GLY A 95 -20.32 -8.00 5.14
N ALA A 96 -21.52 -8.34 4.68
CA ALA A 96 -22.04 -9.70 4.64
C ALA A 96 -22.16 -10.15 3.18
N ILE A 97 -21.66 -11.34 2.84
CA ILE A 97 -21.82 -11.91 1.50
C ILE A 97 -23.27 -12.39 1.29
N SER A 98 -23.93 -12.85 2.35
CA SER A 98 -25.32 -13.32 2.32
C SER A 98 -26.04 -13.09 3.64
N GLU A 99 -27.22 -12.48 3.61
CA GLU A 99 -28.10 -12.29 4.78
C GLU A 99 -28.59 -13.62 5.40
N LYS A 100 -28.48 -14.74 4.67
CA LYS A 100 -28.96 -16.05 5.13
C LYS A 100 -27.93 -16.83 5.95
N GLU A 101 -26.66 -16.45 5.92
CA GLU A 101 -25.62 -17.16 6.67
C GLU A 101 -25.53 -16.64 8.11
N LYS A 102 -25.34 -17.55 9.06
CA LYS A 102 -25.17 -17.17 10.48
C LYS A 102 -23.83 -16.46 10.65
N ILE A 103 -23.85 -15.14 10.59
CA ILE A 103 -22.71 -14.30 10.96
C ILE A 103 -22.59 -14.29 12.50
N PRO A 104 -21.43 -14.61 13.08
CA PRO A 104 -21.23 -14.50 14.52
C PRO A 104 -21.52 -13.08 15.01
N SER A 105 -22.10 -12.93 16.21
CA SER A 105 -22.56 -11.64 16.75
C SER A 105 -21.49 -10.56 16.87
N ILE A 106 -20.20 -10.93 16.91
CA ILE A 106 -19.12 -9.96 16.93
C ILE A 106 -19.00 -9.23 15.58
N TYR A 107 -19.25 -9.92 14.47
CA TYR A 107 -19.13 -9.34 13.13
C TYR A 107 -20.36 -8.53 12.74
N THR A 108 -21.55 -8.85 13.27
CA THR A 108 -22.75 -8.02 13.04
C THR A 108 -22.55 -6.60 13.55
N THR A 109 -21.95 -6.44 14.74
CA THR A 109 -21.61 -5.12 15.29
C THR A 109 -20.60 -4.37 14.42
N LEU A 110 -19.61 -5.06 13.83
CA LEU A 110 -18.62 -4.45 12.95
C LEU A 110 -19.23 -3.99 11.62
N ILE A 111 -20.15 -4.79 11.06
CA ILE A 111 -20.91 -4.45 9.85
C ILE A 111 -21.82 -3.24 10.11
N GLU A 112 -22.54 -3.24 11.23
CA GLU A 112 -23.44 -2.13 11.64
C GLU A 112 -22.68 -0.82 11.89
N HIS A 113 -21.48 -0.90 12.47
CA HIS A 113 -20.63 0.28 12.67
C HIS A 113 -20.20 0.91 11.34
N GLY A 114 -20.09 0.12 10.27
CA GLY A 114 -19.73 0.60 8.93
C GLY A 114 -18.23 0.80 8.76
N LYS A 115 -17.81 1.98 8.27
CA LYS A 115 -16.44 2.24 7.82
C LYS A 115 -15.56 2.73 8.98
N PHE A 116 -14.54 1.97 9.32
CA PHE A 116 -13.50 2.35 10.28
C PHE A 116 -12.40 3.14 9.57
N SER A 117 -11.99 4.27 10.12
CA SER A 117 -10.84 5.05 9.63
C SER A 117 -9.65 4.90 10.57
N SER A 118 -8.47 4.64 10.03
CA SER A 118 -7.21 4.57 10.76
C SER A 118 -6.19 5.51 10.12
N HIS A 119 -5.44 6.21 10.97
CA HIS A 119 -4.34 7.08 10.57
C HIS A 119 -3.06 6.56 11.23
N SER A 120 -1.99 6.43 10.46
CA SER A 120 -0.69 6.04 11.01
C SER A 120 0.44 6.86 10.41
N ILE A 121 1.40 7.22 11.25
CA ILE A 121 2.66 7.85 10.87
C ILE A 121 3.76 6.86 11.17
N SER A 122 4.62 6.61 10.18
CA SER A 122 5.78 5.74 10.31
C SER A 122 7.04 6.51 9.96
N GLN A 123 8.08 6.30 10.77
CA GLN A 123 9.44 6.75 10.47
C GLN A 123 10.35 5.51 10.45
N SER A 124 11.28 5.46 9.51
CA SER A 124 12.31 4.44 9.49
C SER A 124 13.67 5.03 9.13
N ILE A 125 14.74 4.41 9.63
CA ILE A 125 16.12 4.71 9.28
C ILE A 125 16.68 3.48 8.60
N ILE A 126 17.27 3.67 7.42
CA ILE A 126 17.82 2.64 6.56
C ILE A 126 19.33 2.86 6.54
N TYR A 127 20.10 1.86 6.98
CA TYR A 127 21.55 1.84 6.90
C TYR A 127 21.96 0.75 5.90
N ASN A 128 22.69 1.12 4.85
CA ASN A 128 23.16 0.22 3.83
C ASN A 128 24.55 0.64 3.33
N THR A 129 25.54 -0.24 3.49
CA THR A 129 26.91 -0.07 2.97
C THR A 129 27.27 -1.15 1.97
N LEU A 130 26.30 -1.91 1.45
CA LEU A 130 26.55 -2.97 0.48
C LEU A 130 26.96 -2.34 -0.84
N ASP A 131 28.15 -2.74 -1.33
CA ASP A 131 28.62 -2.35 -2.66
C ASP A 131 27.71 -2.91 -3.78
N ASN A 132 27.11 -4.08 -3.55
CA ASN A 132 26.21 -4.73 -4.49
C ASN A 132 25.04 -5.43 -3.75
N PRO A 133 23.78 -5.00 -3.96
CA PRO A 133 22.61 -5.59 -3.30
C PRO A 133 22.21 -6.98 -3.84
N ILE A 134 22.67 -7.36 -5.04
CA ILE A 134 22.38 -8.66 -5.68
C ILE A 134 23.43 -9.71 -5.30
N VAL A 135 24.70 -9.29 -5.16
CA VAL A 135 25.80 -10.15 -4.73
C VAL A 135 26.58 -9.46 -3.61
N PRO A 136 26.05 -9.45 -2.37
CA PRO A 136 26.77 -8.90 -1.23
C PRO A 136 28.03 -9.75 -0.97
N ARG A 137 29.18 -9.10 -0.82
CA ARG A 137 30.44 -9.73 -0.44
C ARG A 137 30.85 -9.31 0.95
#